data_AF-A0A3S1AP21-F1
#
_entry.id   AF-A0A3S1AP21-F1
#
_cell.length_a   1.000
_cell.length_b   1.000
_cell.length_c   1.000
_cell.angle_alpha   90.00
_cell.angle_beta   90.00
_cell.angle_gamma   90.00
#
_symmetry.space_group_name_H-M   'P 1'
#
loop_
_entity.id
_entity.type
_entity.pdbx_description
1 polymer ?
#
loop_
_entity_poly.entity_id
_entity_poly.type
_entity_poly.pdbx_seq_one_letter_code
_entity_poly.pdbx_strand_id
1 'polypeptide(L)' 'MHLLLESAAPAAAGPHFPLAFTLVYVVGFIAAVTIGSIAWYNSKRPAGWESKDRPDFVPKIDKE' A
#
# COMPACT_ATOMS: atom_id res chain seq x y z
N MET A 1 13.95 38.86 -27.59
CA MET A 1 14.04 37.90 -26.46
C MET A 1 12.66 37.31 -26.14
N HIS A 2 11.92 36.85 -27.17
CA HIS A 2 10.55 36.33 -27.03
C HIS A 2 10.46 34.83 -27.42
N LEU A 3 11.38 34.37 -28.28
CA LEU A 3 11.51 32.98 -28.74
C LEU A 3 11.82 31.97 -27.61
N LEU A 4 12.58 32.38 -26.59
CA LEU A 4 12.93 31.50 -25.46
C LEU A 4 11.79 31.35 -24.44
N LEU A 5 10.83 32.28 -24.43
CA LEU A 5 9.63 32.19 -23.59
C LEU A 5 8.56 31.31 -24.24
N GLU A 6 8.55 31.24 -25.58
CA GLU A 6 7.63 30.43 -26.37
C GLU A 6 8.02 28.94 -26.35
N SER A 7 9.33 28.62 -26.30
CA SER A 7 9.84 27.26 -26.09
C SER A 7 9.68 26.76 -24.65
N ALA A 8 9.25 27.62 -23.73
CA ALA A 8 8.89 27.27 -22.36
C ALA A 8 7.40 26.89 -22.23
N ALA A 9 6.72 26.58 -23.35
CA ALA A 9 5.50 25.81 -23.31
C ALA A 9 5.80 24.52 -22.52
N PRO A 10 5.13 24.27 -21.38
CA PRO A 10 5.38 23.04 -20.64
C PRO A 10 4.99 21.91 -21.58
N ALA A 11 5.93 21.02 -21.92
CA ALA A 11 5.62 19.73 -22.54
C ALA A 11 4.68 18.85 -21.66
N ALA A 12 4.20 19.39 -20.54
CA ALA A 12 3.34 18.79 -19.53
C ALA A 12 2.13 19.66 -19.15
N ALA A 13 1.64 20.54 -20.05
CA ALA A 13 0.49 21.43 -19.76
C ALA A 13 -0.90 20.76 -19.91
N GLY A 14 -0.98 19.44 -19.79
CA GLY A 14 -2.25 18.69 -19.78
C GLY A 14 -2.44 17.97 -18.44
N PRO A 15 -3.66 17.56 -18.06
CA PRO A 15 -3.89 16.74 -16.88
C PRO A 15 -3.05 15.45 -16.97
N HIS A 16 -1.97 15.36 -16.20
CA HIS A 16 -1.15 14.16 -16.13
C HIS A 16 -1.69 13.21 -15.06
N PHE A 17 -1.93 11.96 -15.43
CA PHE A 17 -2.24 10.95 -14.41
C PHE A 17 -0.96 10.64 -13.62
N PRO A 18 -0.95 10.78 -12.28
CA PRO A 18 0.26 10.61 -11.48
C PRO A 18 0.57 9.11 -11.27
N LEU A 19 0.88 8.41 -12.37
CA LEU A 19 1.01 6.96 -12.46
C LEU A 19 1.95 6.40 -11.38
N ALA A 20 3.13 7.01 -11.20
CA ALA A 20 4.10 6.57 -10.22
C ALA A 20 3.55 6.63 -8.79
N PHE A 21 2.89 7.74 -8.43
CA PHE A 21 2.26 7.91 -7.12
C PHE A 21 1.16 6.87 -6.91
N THR A 22 0.28 6.69 -7.89
CA THR A 22 -0.82 5.73 -7.80
C THR A 22 -0.31 4.29 -7.63
N LEU A 23 0.72 3.90 -8.38
CA LEU A 23 1.30 2.57 -8.26
C LEU A 23 1.87 2.32 -6.87
N VAL A 24 2.71 3.23 -6.35
CA VAL A 24 3.29 3.09 -5.02
C VAL A 24 2.21 3.05 -3.94
N TYR A 25 1.18 3.90 -4.06
CA TYR A 25 0.08 3.94 -3.12
C TYR A 25 -0.70 2.61 -3.10
N VAL A 26 -1.08 2.07 -4.26
CA VAL A 26 -1.86 0.83 -4.36
C VAL A 26 -1.04 -0.38 -3.89
N VAL A 27 0.19 -0.53 -4.39
CA VAL A 27 1.05 -1.66 -4.02
C VAL A 27 1.42 -1.61 -2.54
N GLY A 28 1.78 -0.42 -2.03
CA GLY A 28 2.09 -0.20 -0.63
C GLY A 28 0.90 -0.48 0.27
N PHE A 29 -0.31 -0.06 -0.11
CA PHE A 29 -1.52 -0.35 0.63
C PHE A 29 -1.81 -1.86 0.69
N ILE A 30 -1.72 -2.57 -0.43
CA ILE A 30 -1.90 -4.03 -0.48
C ILE A 30 -0.88 -4.72 0.44
N ALA A 31 0.39 -4.33 0.37
CA ALA A 31 1.44 -4.88 1.23
C ALA A 31 1.13 -4.62 2.71
N ALA A 32 0.74 -3.39 3.07
CA ALA A 32 0.42 -3.01 4.44
C ALA A 32 -0.76 -3.79 5.01
N VAL A 33 -1.86 -3.92 4.26
CA VAL A 33 -3.04 -4.68 4.69
C VAL A 33 -2.72 -6.17 4.81
N THR A 34 -1.98 -6.73 3.85
CA THR A 34 -1.61 -8.16 3.85
C THR A 34 -0.73 -8.49 5.04
N ILE A 35 0.39 -7.78 5.20
CA ILE A 35 1.35 -8.02 6.29
C ILE A 35 0.71 -7.70 7.64
N GLY A 36 -0.02 -6.59 7.75
CA GLY A 36 -0.72 -6.19 8.97
C GLY A 36 -1.75 -7.24 9.41
N SER A 37 -2.51 -7.80 8.47
CA SER A 37 -3.46 -8.88 8.75
C SER A 37 -2.75 -10.14 9.24
N ILE A 38 -1.68 -10.57 8.56
CA ILE A 38 -0.89 -11.74 8.97
C ILE A 38 -0.35 -11.53 10.40
N ALA A 39 0.21 -10.35 10.69
CA ALA A 39 0.76 -10.02 11.99
C ALA A 39 -0.33 -10.02 13.09
N TRP A 40 -1.48 -9.40 12.83
CA TRP A 40 -2.60 -9.34 13.78
C TRP A 40 -3.14 -10.72 14.12
N TYR A 41 -3.37 -11.56 13.10
CA TYR A 41 -3.90 -12.91 13.25
C TYR A 41 -2.93 -13.91 13.91
N ASN A 42 -1.62 -13.65 13.83
CA ASN A 42 -0.58 -14.40 14.56
C ASN A 42 -0.23 -13.75 15.92
N SER A 43 -0.85 -12.63 16.28
CA SER A 43 -0.66 -11.97 17.58
C SER A 43 -1.49 -12.63 18.69
N LYS A 44 -1.21 -12.24 19.94
CA LYS A 44 -1.99 -12.65 21.11
C LYS A 44 -3.43 -12.19 20.94
N ARG A 45 -4.38 -13.10 21.20
CA ARG A 45 -5.81 -12.81 21.12
C ARG A 45 -6.22 -11.75 22.15
N PRO A 46 -7.12 -10.80 21.79
CA PRO A 46 -7.74 -9.92 22.77
C PRO A 46 -8.67 -10.71 23.69
N ALA A 47 -9.04 -10.12 24.83
CA ALA A 47 -9.93 -10.75 25.79
C ALA A 47 -11.30 -11.12 25.16
N GLY A 48 -11.80 -12.32 25.43
CA GLY A 48 -13.06 -12.84 24.90
C GLY A 48 -12.95 -13.49 23.51
N TRP A 49 -11.74 -13.61 22.96
CA TRP A 49 -11.45 -14.26 21.67
C TRP A 49 -10.52 -15.47 21.83
N GLU A 50 -10.39 -16.01 23.03
CA GLU A 50 -9.51 -17.13 23.36
C GLU A 50 -9.93 -18.42 22.64
N SER A 51 -11.23 -18.60 22.41
CA SER A 51 -11.78 -19.75 21.67
C SER A 51 -11.82 -19.54 20.15
N LYS A 52 -11.35 -18.39 19.64
CA LYS A 52 -11.35 -18.12 18.20
C LYS A 52 -10.02 -18.50 17.56
N ASP A 53 -10.12 -19.46 16.66
CA ASP A 53 -9.03 -19.82 15.77
C ASP A 53 -8.79 -18.74 14.71
N ARG A 54 -7.58 -18.82 14.16
CA ARG A 54 -7.19 -17.99 13.03
C ARG A 54 -7.87 -18.50 11.76
N PRO A 55 -8.23 -17.63 10.80
CA PRO A 55 -8.66 -18.09 9.48
C PRO A 55 -7.59 -18.96 8.78
N ASP A 56 -8.05 -19.96 8.02
CA ASP A 56 -7.19 -20.96 7.37
C ASP A 56 -6.26 -20.39 6.29
N PHE A 57 -6.69 -19.31 5.63
CA PHE A 57 -5.92 -18.67 4.56
C PHE A 57 -4.75 -17.81 5.08
N VAL A 58 -4.69 -17.55 6.38
CA VAL A 58 -3.59 -16.77 6.95
C VAL A 58 -2.44 -17.72 7.28
N PRO A 59 -1.20 -17.50 6.83
CA PRO A 59 -0.06 -18.36 7.12
C PRO A 59 0.39 -18.27 8.59
N LYS A 60 0.82 -19.40 9.18
CA LYS A 60 1.37 -19.47 10.56
C LYS A 60 2.81 -19.02 10.58
N ILE A 61 3.10 -18.09 11.49
CA ILE A 61 4.43 -17.61 11.76
C ILE A 61 4.81 -18.17 13.13
N ASP A 62 5.64 -19.20 13.14
CA ASP A 62 6.25 -19.70 14.36
C ASP A 62 7.34 -18.72 14.80
N LYS A 63 7.43 -18.49 16.11
CA LYS A 63 8.56 -17.77 16.70
C LYS A 63 9.61 -18.83 17.00
N GLU A 64 10.80 -18.67 16.45
CA GLU A 64 11.97 -19.51 16.76
C GLU A 64 12.21 -19.59 18.28
#